data_AF-A0A3C1KEH8-F1
#
_entry.id   AF-A0A3C1KEH8-F1
#
_cell.length_a   1.000
_cell.length_b   1.000
_cell.length_c   1.000
_cell.angle_alpha   90.00
_cell.angle_beta   90.00
_cell.angle_gamma   90.00
#
_symmetry.space_group_name_H-M   'P 1'
#
loop_
_entity.id
_entity.type
_entity.pdbx_description
1 polymer ?
#
loop_
_entity_poly.entity_id
_entity_poly.type
_entity_poly.pdbx_seq_one_letter_code
_entity_poly.pdbx_strand_id
1 'polypeptide(L)' 'SQGLASRLVLDVAFHIQQRGDRALLHAAATNVGAIAAYERLGFVLRRHTTFAAVRTPAV' A
#
# COMPACT_ATOMS: atom_id res chain seq x y z
N SER A 1 1.54 -18.52 5.61
CA SER A 1 0.64 -17.68 4.79
C SER A 1 0.77 -18.12 3.33
N GLN A 2 -0.34 -18.38 2.63
CA GLN A 2 -0.35 -18.98 1.28
C GLN A 2 0.00 -18.00 0.13
N GLY A 3 0.67 -16.87 0.42
CA GLY A 3 1.02 -15.86 -0.61
C GLY A 3 -0.17 -15.11 -1.24
N LEU A 4 -1.40 -15.33 -0.77
CA LEU A 4 -2.62 -14.77 -1.37
C LEU A 4 -2.62 -13.22 -1.44
N ALA A 5 -2.12 -12.55 -0.40
CA ALA A 5 -2.02 -11.10 -0.39
C ALA A 5 -1.13 -10.57 -1.54
N SER A 6 0.04 -11.19 -1.74
CA SER A 6 0.95 -10.82 -2.83
C SER A 6 0.30 -11.07 -4.19
N ARG A 7 -0.40 -12.20 -4.36
CA ARG A 7 -1.10 -12.52 -5.61
C ARG A 7 -2.16 -11.48 -5.94
N LEU A 8 -2.98 -11.09 -4.96
CA LEU A 8 -4.02 -10.08 -5.14
C LEU A 8 -3.44 -8.70 -5.48
N VAL A 9 -2.38 -8.29 -4.77
CA VAL A 9 -1.72 -6.99 -5.04
C VAL A 9 -1.16 -6.94 -6.45
N LEU A 10 -0.52 -8.01 -6.92
CA LEU A 10 0.03 -8.09 -8.27
C LEU A 10 -1.06 -8.08 -9.34
N ASP A 11 -2.16 -8.78 -9.13
CA ASP A 11 -3.30 -8.82 -10.04
C ASP A 11 -3.94 -7.43 -10.22
N VAL A 12 -4.21 -6.75 -9.10
CA VAL A 12 -4.76 -5.38 -9.11
C VAL A 12 -3.77 -4.41 -9.78
N ALA A 13 -2.48 -4.49 -9.44
CA ALA A 13 -1.45 -3.64 -10.03
C ALA A 13 -1.30 -3.87 -11.54
N PHE A 14 -1.43 -5.12 -12.00
CA PHE A 14 -1.42 -5.47 -13.42
C PHE A 14 -2.58 -4.81 -14.16
N HIS A 15 -3.80 -4.92 -13.64
CA HIS A 15 -4.97 -4.29 -14.27
C HIS A 15 -4.95 -2.76 -14.24
N ILE A 16 -4.35 -2.14 -13.22
CA ILE A 16 -4.09 -0.68 -13.19
C ILE A 16 -3.15 -0.29 -14.33
N GLN A 17 -2.02 -0.99 -14.46
CA GLN A 17 -1.02 -0.70 -15.50
C GLN A 17 -1.56 -0.92 -16.92
N GLN A 18 -2.38 -1.95 -17.14
CA GLN A 18 -3.00 -2.19 -18.44
C GLN A 18 -3.90 -1.04 -18.91
N ARG A 19 -4.44 -0.22 -17.99
CA ARG A 19 -5.22 0.98 -18.32
C ARG A 19 -4.36 2.22 -18.59
N GLY A 20 -3.03 2.12 -18.44
CA GLY A 20 -2.10 3.24 -18.52
C GLY A 20 -1.93 4.01 -17.19
N ASP A 21 -2.53 3.52 -16.10
CA ASP A 21 -2.43 4.13 -14.78
C ASP A 21 -1.21 3.61 -13.98
N ARG A 22 -0.93 4.25 -12.84
CA ARG A 22 0.12 3.83 -11.90
C ARG A 22 -0.47 3.40 -10.57
N ALA A 23 -0.10 2.21 -10.11
CA ALA A 23 -0.50 1.72 -8.80
C ALA A 23 0.21 2.50 -7.68
N LEU A 24 -0.55 2.89 -6.66
CA LEU A 24 -0.05 3.53 -5.44
C LEU A 24 -0.79 2.91 -4.25
N LEU A 25 -0.05 2.71 -3.15
CA LEU A 25 -0.61 2.30 -1.86
C LEU A 25 0.01 3.11 -0.74
N HIS A 26 -0.65 3.06 0.41
CA HIS A 26 -0.20 3.68 1.65
C HIS A 26 -0.01 2.59 2.71
N ALA A 27 1.10 2.67 3.45
CA ALA A 27 1.38 1.81 4.59
C ALA A 27 1.83 2.69 5.75
N ALA A 28 1.46 2.33 6.98
CA ALA A 28 1.97 3.01 8.17
C ALA A 28 3.49 2.83 8.21
N ALA A 29 4.23 3.90 8.49
CA ALA A 29 5.70 3.87 8.53
C ALA A 29 6.24 2.84 9.55
N THR A 30 5.44 2.54 10.59
CA THR A 30 5.74 1.53 11.61
C THR A 30 5.48 0.10 11.14
N ASN A 31 4.77 -0.11 10.03
CA ASN A 31 4.50 -1.43 9.46
C ASN A 31 5.62 -1.87 8.51
N VAL A 32 6.82 -2.03 9.07
CA VAL A 32 8.03 -2.41 8.34
C VAL A 32 7.90 -3.72 7.58
N GLY A 33 7.10 -4.67 8.08
CA GLY A 33 6.85 -5.96 7.43
C GLY A 33 6.05 -5.82 6.14
N ALA A 34 5.00 -5.00 6.13
CA ALA A 34 4.23 -4.73 4.93
C ALA A 34 5.05 -3.90 3.92
N ILE A 35 5.80 -2.90 4.38
CA ILE A 35 6.68 -2.09 3.51
C ILE A 35 7.67 -2.99 2.76
N ALA A 36 8.41 -3.85 3.48
CA ALA A 36 9.35 -4.78 2.85
C ALA A 36 8.66 -5.77 1.89
N ALA A 37 7.43 -6.17 2.19
CA ALA A 37 6.66 -7.03 1.28
C ALA A 37 6.30 -6.28 -0.02
N TYR A 38 5.83 -5.04 0.06
CA TYR A 38 5.49 -4.24 -1.13
C TYR A 38 6.73 -3.88 -1.97
N GLU A 39 7.87 -3.61 -1.33
CA GLU A 39 9.13 -3.36 -2.03
C GLU A 39 9.56 -4.58 -2.86
N ARG A 40 9.42 -5.80 -2.32
CA ARG A 40 9.68 -7.04 -3.08
C ARG A 40 8.72 -7.25 -4.26
N LEU A 41 7.55 -6.62 -4.23
CA LEU A 41 6.59 -6.63 -5.33
C LEU A 41 6.85 -5.51 -6.36
N GLY A 42 7.91 -4.71 -6.18
CA GLY A 42 8.31 -3.65 -7.11
C GLY A 42 7.74 -2.26 -6.79
N PHE A 43 7.07 -2.09 -5.65
CA PHE A 43 6.70 -0.74 -5.18
C PHE A 43 7.94 -0.03 -4.64
N VAL A 44 7.95 1.29 -4.78
CA VAL A 44 9.01 2.16 -4.23
C VAL A 44 8.39 3.25 -3.38
N LEU A 45 9.11 3.70 -2.36
CA LEU A 45 8.67 4.82 -1.53
C LEU A 45 8.58 6.10 -2.39
N ARG A 46 7.36 6.60 -2.55
CA ARG A 46 7.12 7.88 -3.22
C ARG A 46 7.23 9.08 -2.27
N ARG A 47 6.61 8.99 -1.08
CA ARG A 47 6.46 10.10 -0.12
C ARG A 47 6.06 9.60 1.27
N HIS A 48 6.63 10.19 2.32
CA HIS A 48 6.12 10.06 3.68
C HIS A 48 4.88 10.94 3.90
N THR A 49 3.79 10.34 4.35
CA THR A 49 2.51 11.02 4.58
C THR A 49 2.05 10.78 6.02
N THR A 50 1.51 11.82 6.67
CA THR A 50 0.93 11.70 8.00
C THR A 50 -0.49 11.14 7.89
N PHE A 51 -0.75 9.99 8.53
CA PHE A 51 -2.11 9.51 8.74
C PHE A 51 -2.65 10.10 10.03
N ALA A 52 -3.72 10.87 9.94
CA ALA A 52 -4.41 11.45 11.08
C ALA A 52 -5.84 10.91 11.13
N ALA A 53 -6.30 10.58 12.34
CA ALA A 53 -7.70 10.31 12.63
C ALA A 53 -8.18 11.39 13.60
N VAL A 54 -9.35 11.96 13.31
CA VAL A 54 -9.98 12.97 14.16
C VAL A 54 -11.26 12.42 14.74
N ARG A 55 -11.62 12.89 15.94
CA ARG A 55 -12.91 12.63 16.58
C ARG A 55 -13.50 13.96 17.04
N THR A 56 -14.82 14.06 17.01
CA THR A 56 -15.54 15.19 17.62
C THR A 56 -15.22 15.25 19.11
N PRO A 57 -15.05 16.45 19.71
CA PRO A 57 -14.89 16.59 21.15
C PRO A 57 -16.03 15.91 21.89
N ALA A 58 -15.72 15.22 22.99
CA ALA A 58 -16.74 14.82 23.95
C ALA A 58 -17.28 16.11 24.59
N VAL A 59 -18.60 16.30 24.53
CA VAL A 59 -19.31 17.34 25.27
C VAL A 59 -19.28 17.06 26.77
#